data_AF-A0A9W4XM04-F1
#
_entry.id   AF-A0A9W4XM04-F1
#
_cell.length_a   1.000
_cell.length_b   1.000
_cell.length_c   1.000
_cell.angle_alpha   90.00
_cell.angle_beta   90.00
_cell.angle_gamma   90.00
#
_symmetry.space_group_name_H-M   'P 1'
#
loop_
_entity.id
_entity.type
_entity.pdbx_description
1 polymer ?
#
loop_
_entity_poly.entity_id
_entity_poly.type
_entity_poly.pdbx_seq_one_letter_code
_entity_poly.pdbx_strand_id
1 'polypeptide(L)'
;MRSTAGLLLWAGALFGTSCVNGLTEEVFAAIDKQDDGLRTVNNEVRKVLDSSTRPTKLTWIKIWENPELGYEEIHAHKTLTDFLEEQGFNVTRSAYNISTAFRAEYSSGEGRAVSFNSEFDALPGIGHACGHNLIATIGVAAAIGVKEALENQGVSGKVVLIGTPAEESLGGKVKLLEAGAYDGLDCSLMAHPGNDNYASFGRTLASWRANVTWTGEASHAAAAPFMGRNALDGFVSAYSSTGLYRQQLMSTDRIHHIIQGNNELVANIIPDSVDSVWGVRGKSRPRAEQVREQLYRILYASSNATNTSIEITPFQDYWDQNPSFSLASEFHKLLVEHMDPSADPETANFTVTAPEDESGEASASSDQGNVSWFLPAIQVGFPVGGTAPVHNAGFRELAGTRTTQTNLRLSSQDFAHEQAIKTAKVLALTGLQVLQNETFAEAMWDEWYDMIEEISVGLSEGSAGNNSTGNSTRKRHLSHVH
;
A
#
# COMPACT_ATOMS: atom_id res chain seq x y z
N MET A 1 47.18 -49.19 4.31
CA MET A 1 47.98 -48.06 4.81
C MET A 1 47.29 -46.74 4.44
N ARG A 2 46.70 -46.08 5.46
CA ARG A 2 46.68 -44.61 5.74
C ARG A 2 46.12 -43.66 4.65
N SER A 3 44.93 -43.07 4.85
CA SER A 3 44.60 -41.80 5.58
C SER A 3 44.85 -40.55 4.71
N THR A 4 43.86 -39.69 4.40
CA THR A 4 43.26 -38.63 5.25
C THR A 4 42.22 -37.93 4.34
N ALA A 5 40.92 -37.74 4.65
CA ALA A 5 40.27 -37.00 5.74
C ALA A 5 40.62 -35.50 5.76
N GLY A 6 39.70 -34.66 5.27
CA GLY A 6 39.73 -33.21 5.35
C GLY A 6 38.30 -32.65 5.33
N LEU A 7 37.58 -32.81 6.45
CA LEU A 7 36.40 -32.02 6.78
C LEU A 7 36.85 -30.60 7.13
N LEU A 8 36.28 -29.59 6.48
CA LEU A 8 36.32 -28.20 6.95
C LEU A 8 35.05 -27.95 7.77
N LEU A 9 35.24 -27.93 9.09
CA LEU A 9 34.31 -27.41 10.09
C LEU A 9 34.25 -25.88 9.97
N TRP A 10 33.06 -25.32 9.82
CA TRP A 10 32.77 -23.92 10.18
C TRP A 10 32.05 -23.93 11.54
N ALA A 11 32.78 -23.56 12.59
CA ALA A 11 32.21 -22.96 13.80
C ALA A 11 31.85 -21.50 13.43
N GLY A 12 30.70 -20.94 13.76
CA GLY A 12 30.11 -20.90 15.09
C GLY A 12 30.19 -19.44 15.57
N ALA A 13 29.19 -18.64 15.21
CA ALA A 13 28.89 -17.36 15.86
C ALA A 13 27.44 -17.40 16.33
N LEU A 14 27.25 -18.09 17.45
CA LEU A 14 26.07 -17.98 18.31
C LEU A 14 26.11 -16.59 18.96
N PHE A 15 25.29 -15.66 18.47
CA PHE A 15 24.76 -14.59 19.33
C PHE A 15 23.41 -15.08 19.89
N GLY A 16 23.30 -15.01 21.21
CA GLY A 16 22.47 -15.89 22.03
C GLY A 16 20.98 -15.57 22.04
N THR A 17 20.18 -16.61 21.91
CA THR A 17 18.72 -16.66 22.07
C THR A 17 18.27 -16.98 23.50
N SER A 18 19.13 -16.82 24.53
CA SER A 18 18.85 -17.39 25.86
C SER A 18 18.14 -16.47 26.87
N CYS A 19 17.65 -15.30 26.48
CA CYS A 19 16.82 -14.45 27.37
C CYS A 19 15.32 -14.49 27.08
N VAL A 20 14.90 -15.12 25.97
CA VAL A 20 13.50 -15.09 25.51
C VAL A 20 12.64 -16.16 26.19
N ASN A 21 13.21 -17.33 26.49
CA ASN A 21 12.41 -18.52 26.83
C ASN A 21 11.71 -18.50 28.20
N GLY A 22 12.12 -17.64 29.15
CA GLY A 22 11.53 -17.59 30.49
C GLY A 22 10.33 -16.66 30.61
N LEU A 23 10.28 -15.61 29.79
CA LEU A 23 9.16 -14.65 29.73
C LEU A 23 8.05 -15.13 28.77
N THR A 24 8.38 -15.99 27.82
CA THR A 24 7.45 -16.49 26.79
C THR A 24 6.35 -17.41 27.33
N GLU A 25 6.64 -18.36 28.22
CA GLU A 25 5.62 -19.34 28.63
C GLU A 25 4.51 -18.73 29.51
N GLU A 26 4.83 -17.77 30.39
CA GLU A 26 3.84 -17.06 31.21
C GLU A 26 3.03 -16.05 30.37
N VAL A 27 3.66 -15.45 29.34
CA VAL A 27 2.99 -14.59 28.36
C VAL A 27 2.05 -15.40 27.45
N PHE A 28 2.49 -16.55 26.92
CA PHE A 28 1.65 -17.44 26.12
C PHE A 28 0.47 -18.01 26.92
N ALA A 29 0.67 -18.36 28.20
CA ALA A 29 -0.42 -18.83 29.07
C ALA A 29 -1.44 -17.71 29.42
N ALA A 30 -1.02 -16.44 29.47
CA ALA A 30 -1.91 -15.29 29.63
C ALA A 30 -2.68 -14.99 28.34
N ILE A 31 -2.02 -15.13 27.17
CA ILE A 31 -2.64 -15.05 25.83
C ILE A 31 -3.71 -16.15 25.67
N ASP A 32 -3.42 -17.39 26.06
CA ASP A 32 -4.36 -18.53 25.99
C ASP A 32 -5.62 -18.32 26.85
N LYS A 33 -5.54 -17.57 27.95
CA LYS A 33 -6.70 -17.28 28.81
C LYS A 33 -7.53 -16.10 28.30
N GLN A 34 -6.93 -15.17 27.55
CA GLN A 34 -7.64 -14.15 26.76
C GLN A 34 -8.31 -14.77 25.52
N ASP A 35 -7.75 -15.87 25.00
CA ASP A 35 -8.23 -16.60 23.81
C ASP A 35 -9.68 -17.10 23.95
N ASP A 36 -10.14 -17.53 25.14
CA ASP A 36 -11.53 -17.97 25.34
C ASP A 36 -12.56 -16.82 25.23
N GLY A 37 -12.19 -15.62 25.71
CA GLY A 37 -13.00 -14.41 25.56
C GLY A 37 -13.02 -13.92 24.11
N LEU A 38 -11.86 -13.95 23.46
CA LEU A 38 -11.70 -13.65 22.03
C LEU A 38 -12.49 -14.63 21.17
N ARG A 39 -12.48 -15.93 21.43
CA ARG A 39 -13.26 -16.94 20.66
C ARG A 39 -14.76 -16.66 20.65
N THR A 40 -15.31 -16.22 21.79
CA THR A 40 -16.73 -15.84 21.88
C THR A 40 -16.99 -14.58 21.07
N VAL A 41 -16.11 -13.58 21.19
CA VAL A 41 -16.15 -12.33 20.42
C VAL A 41 -16.09 -12.60 18.92
N ASN A 42 -15.16 -13.47 18.50
CA ASN A 42 -14.93 -13.87 17.12
C ASN A 42 -16.20 -14.49 16.50
N ASN A 43 -16.93 -15.32 17.26
CA ASN A 43 -18.14 -15.98 16.77
C ASN A 43 -19.29 -14.99 16.52
N GLU A 44 -19.46 -13.98 17.36
CA GLU A 44 -20.51 -12.98 17.18
C GLU A 44 -20.14 -11.96 16.08
N VAL A 45 -18.87 -11.54 16.00
CA VAL A 45 -18.36 -10.72 14.88
C VAL A 45 -18.57 -11.42 13.54
N ARG A 46 -18.29 -12.73 13.47
CA ARG A 46 -18.55 -13.55 12.27
C ARG A 46 -20.03 -13.52 11.88
N LYS A 47 -20.95 -13.72 12.83
CA LYS A 47 -22.40 -13.69 12.56
C LYS A 47 -22.85 -12.33 12.03
N VAL A 48 -22.36 -11.24 12.61
CA VAL A 48 -22.70 -9.89 12.12
C VAL A 48 -22.18 -9.68 10.72
N LEU A 49 -20.93 -10.07 10.44
CA LEU A 49 -20.37 -9.97 9.10
C LEU A 49 -21.12 -10.84 8.07
N ASP A 50 -21.61 -12.02 8.48
CA ASP A 50 -22.50 -12.83 7.67
C ASP A 50 -23.85 -12.15 7.41
N SER A 51 -24.41 -11.45 8.40
CA SER A 51 -25.66 -10.70 8.26
C SER A 51 -25.51 -9.40 7.44
N SER A 52 -24.33 -8.78 7.47
CA SER A 52 -24.03 -7.54 6.73
C SER A 52 -23.66 -7.80 5.27
N THR A 53 -23.47 -9.06 4.86
CA THR A 53 -23.12 -9.46 3.49
C THR A 53 -24.01 -8.84 2.42
N ARG A 54 -25.33 -8.78 2.66
CA ARG A 54 -26.28 -8.27 1.66
C ARG A 54 -26.19 -6.74 1.49
N PRO A 55 -26.21 -5.93 2.56
CA PRO A 55 -25.95 -4.50 2.43
C PRO A 55 -24.56 -4.17 1.84
N THR A 56 -23.49 -4.84 2.27
CA THR A 56 -22.14 -4.61 1.74
C THR A 56 -22.05 -4.98 0.26
N LYS A 57 -22.73 -6.05 -0.17
CA LYS A 57 -22.83 -6.45 -1.57
C LYS A 57 -23.49 -5.39 -2.45
N LEU A 58 -24.52 -4.70 -1.93
CA LEU A 58 -25.17 -3.62 -2.68
C LEU A 58 -24.26 -2.41 -2.84
N THR A 59 -23.50 -2.06 -1.80
CA THR A 59 -22.48 -1.00 -1.86
C THR A 59 -21.38 -1.35 -2.87
N TRP A 60 -20.86 -2.59 -2.82
CA TRP A 60 -19.89 -3.12 -3.76
C TRP A 60 -20.35 -3.01 -5.23
N ILE A 61 -21.57 -3.45 -5.54
CA ILE A 61 -22.13 -3.40 -6.90
C ILE A 61 -22.26 -1.95 -7.38
N LYS A 62 -22.81 -1.05 -6.56
CA LYS A 62 -22.98 0.37 -6.93
C LYS A 62 -21.67 1.03 -7.29
N ILE A 63 -20.62 0.79 -6.50
CA ILE A 63 -19.28 1.33 -6.78
C ILE A 63 -18.73 0.71 -8.06
N TRP A 64 -18.80 -0.61 -8.22
CA TRP A 64 -18.29 -1.30 -9.40
C TRP A 64 -18.94 -0.83 -10.72
N GLU A 65 -20.25 -0.61 -10.73
CA GLU A 65 -21.01 -0.15 -11.89
C GLU A 65 -20.76 1.31 -12.27
N ASN A 66 -20.30 2.13 -11.32
CA ASN A 66 -20.10 3.58 -11.48
C ASN A 66 -18.63 3.95 -11.20
N PRO A 67 -17.66 3.52 -12.05
CA PRO A 67 -16.26 3.81 -11.84
C PRO A 67 -15.98 5.31 -12.00
N GLU A 68 -15.29 5.89 -11.02
CA GLU A 68 -14.92 7.31 -10.97
C GLU A 68 -13.41 7.45 -10.73
N LEU A 69 -12.79 8.47 -11.33
CA LEU A 69 -11.34 8.66 -11.25
C LEU A 69 -10.90 9.28 -9.92
N GLY A 70 -9.59 9.23 -9.65
CA GLY A 70 -8.98 9.84 -8.48
C GLY A 70 -9.40 11.30 -8.23
N TYR A 71 -9.89 11.59 -7.02
CA TYR A 71 -10.50 12.85 -6.57
C TYR A 71 -11.84 13.23 -7.22
N GLU A 72 -12.38 12.37 -8.07
CA GLU A 72 -13.69 12.53 -8.73
C GLU A 72 -14.70 11.47 -8.28
N GLU A 73 -14.38 10.70 -7.22
CA GLU A 73 -15.15 9.55 -6.70
C GLU A 73 -16.40 9.95 -5.90
N ILE A 74 -17.23 10.83 -6.44
CA ILE A 74 -18.39 11.43 -5.77
C ILE A 74 -19.47 10.39 -5.46
N HIS A 75 -19.80 9.51 -6.40
CA HIS A 75 -20.77 8.43 -6.22
C HIS A 75 -20.29 7.40 -5.20
N ALA A 76 -19.03 6.96 -5.31
CA ALA A 76 -18.46 5.99 -4.38
C ALA A 76 -18.40 6.57 -2.96
N HIS A 77 -17.90 7.80 -2.81
CA HIS A 77 -17.87 8.54 -1.55
C HIS A 77 -19.25 8.63 -0.90
N LYS A 78 -20.25 9.10 -1.66
CA LYS A 78 -21.62 9.23 -1.16
C LYS A 78 -22.19 7.87 -0.74
N THR A 79 -21.99 6.84 -1.55
CA THR A 79 -22.51 5.49 -1.27
C THR A 79 -21.93 4.92 0.01
N LEU A 80 -20.61 5.05 0.21
CA LEU A 80 -19.94 4.56 1.42
C LEU A 80 -20.34 5.35 2.65
N THR A 81 -20.37 6.69 2.57
CA THR A 81 -20.68 7.56 3.71
C THR A 81 -22.15 7.44 4.14
N ASP A 82 -23.10 7.39 3.20
CA ASP A 82 -24.51 7.12 3.52
C ASP A 82 -24.66 5.76 4.25
N PHE A 83 -24.00 4.72 3.72
CA PHE A 83 -24.09 3.39 4.31
C PHE A 83 -23.50 3.33 5.72
N LEU A 84 -22.34 3.96 5.96
CA LEU A 84 -21.70 3.97 7.27
C LEU A 84 -22.53 4.75 8.31
N GLU A 85 -23.17 5.85 7.91
CA GLU A 85 -24.14 6.58 8.77
C GLU A 85 -25.34 5.70 9.13
N GLU A 86 -25.88 4.94 8.18
CA GLU A 86 -26.95 3.96 8.43
C GLU A 86 -26.51 2.85 9.38
N GLN A 87 -25.24 2.45 9.33
CA GLN A 87 -24.64 1.52 10.29
C GLN A 87 -24.30 2.19 11.64
N GLY A 88 -24.61 3.47 11.83
CA GLY A 88 -24.43 4.19 13.09
C GLY A 88 -22.98 4.58 13.41
N PHE A 89 -22.15 4.81 12.39
CA PHE A 89 -20.85 5.45 12.56
C PHE A 89 -21.02 6.98 12.64
N ASN A 90 -20.11 7.64 13.37
CA ASN A 90 -19.93 9.08 13.23
C ASN A 90 -19.09 9.37 11.98
N VAL A 91 -19.71 9.89 10.92
CA VAL A 91 -19.05 10.09 9.62
C VAL A 91 -18.75 11.57 9.38
N THR A 92 -17.47 11.88 9.25
CA THR A 92 -16.99 13.16 8.70
C THR A 92 -16.79 12.99 7.19
N ARG A 93 -17.74 13.52 6.42
CA ARG A 93 -17.64 13.61 4.96
C ARG A 93 -16.67 14.72 4.54
N SER A 94 -16.04 14.56 3.38
CA SER A 94 -15.03 15.48 2.83
C SER A 94 -13.94 15.83 3.87
N ALA A 95 -13.46 14.79 4.56
CA ALA A 95 -12.52 14.94 5.65
C ALA A 95 -11.18 15.51 5.15
N TYR A 96 -10.46 16.20 6.04
CA TYR A 96 -9.11 16.72 5.75
C TYR A 96 -9.01 17.63 4.54
N ASN A 97 -10.11 18.34 4.21
CA ASN A 97 -10.20 19.23 3.05
C ASN A 97 -9.99 18.52 1.70
N ILE A 98 -10.28 17.21 1.64
CA ILE A 98 -10.29 16.42 0.41
C ILE A 98 -11.75 16.03 0.14
N SER A 99 -12.31 16.49 -0.98
CA SER A 99 -13.75 16.41 -1.29
C SER A 99 -14.31 14.99 -1.18
N THR A 100 -13.56 14.01 -1.67
CA THR A 100 -13.96 12.60 -1.73
C THR A 100 -13.30 11.74 -0.65
N ALA A 101 -12.63 12.32 0.33
CA ALA A 101 -12.21 11.59 1.53
C ALA A 101 -13.32 11.54 2.58
N PHE A 102 -13.27 10.54 3.46
CA PHE A 102 -14.13 10.50 4.65
C PHE A 102 -13.42 9.84 5.83
N ARG A 103 -13.88 10.17 7.04
CA ARG A 103 -13.50 9.50 8.29
C ARG A 103 -14.77 9.02 8.97
N ALA A 104 -14.95 7.71 9.10
CA ALA A 104 -16.06 7.12 9.86
C ALA A 104 -15.51 6.49 11.13
N GLU A 105 -16.06 6.82 12.29
CA GLU A 105 -15.54 6.37 13.56
C GLU A 105 -16.62 5.89 14.53
N TYR A 106 -16.24 4.93 15.36
CA TYR A 106 -17.03 4.46 16.48
C TYR A 106 -16.10 4.16 17.67
N SER A 107 -16.51 4.50 18.88
CA SER A 107 -15.72 4.29 20.09
C SER A 107 -16.59 3.85 21.25
N SER A 108 -16.05 2.97 22.09
CA SER A 108 -16.65 2.51 23.34
C SER A 108 -15.57 2.47 24.40
N GLY A 109 -15.78 3.15 25.54
CA GLY A 109 -14.75 3.25 26.59
C GLY A 109 -13.45 3.93 26.14
N GLU A 110 -12.43 3.83 27.00
CA GLU A 110 -11.06 4.28 26.72
C GLU A 110 -10.23 3.12 26.16
N GLY A 111 -9.31 3.40 25.24
CA GLY A 111 -8.42 2.36 24.72
C GLY A 111 -7.73 2.74 23.42
N ARG A 112 -7.11 1.74 22.81
CA ARG A 112 -6.42 1.82 21.52
C ARG A 112 -7.38 2.14 20.37
N ALA A 113 -6.85 2.66 19.27
CA ALA A 113 -7.60 3.02 18.08
C ALA A 113 -7.07 2.29 16.83
N VAL A 114 -7.87 1.39 16.26
CA VAL A 114 -7.50 0.67 15.03
C VAL A 114 -8.13 1.32 13.81
N SER A 115 -7.41 1.33 12.69
CA SER A 115 -7.95 1.83 11.44
C SER A 115 -7.95 0.84 10.30
N PHE A 116 -8.91 1.04 9.40
CA PHE A 116 -8.97 0.39 8.10
C PHE A 116 -8.94 1.45 7.00
N ASN A 117 -8.24 1.18 5.90
CA ASN A 117 -8.29 2.02 4.71
C ASN A 117 -9.23 1.43 3.66
N SER A 118 -10.00 2.29 3.00
CA SER A 118 -10.88 1.94 1.89
C SER A 118 -10.58 2.82 0.68
N GLU A 119 -10.01 2.22 -0.36
CA GLU A 119 -9.83 2.83 -1.68
C GLU A 119 -11.07 2.63 -2.53
N PHE A 120 -11.34 3.56 -3.45
CA PHE A 120 -12.54 3.51 -4.30
C PHE A 120 -12.41 4.32 -5.59
N ASP A 121 -11.21 4.71 -5.99
CA ASP A 121 -10.95 5.26 -7.32
C ASP A 121 -10.85 4.15 -8.39
N ALA A 122 -11.05 4.55 -9.64
CA ALA A 122 -11.00 3.69 -10.81
C ALA A 122 -9.94 4.17 -11.82
N LEU A 123 -9.67 3.32 -12.80
CA LEU A 123 -8.69 3.57 -13.84
C LEU A 123 -9.33 4.12 -15.14
N PRO A 124 -8.67 5.08 -15.83
CA PRO A 124 -9.16 5.62 -17.09
C PRO A 124 -9.42 4.53 -18.14
N GLY A 125 -10.66 4.47 -18.64
CA GLY A 125 -11.06 3.57 -19.73
C GLY A 125 -11.25 2.09 -19.37
N ILE A 126 -10.83 1.65 -18.18
CA ILE A 126 -10.92 0.24 -17.75
C ILE A 126 -11.63 0.03 -16.41
N GLY A 127 -12.13 1.08 -15.76
CA GLY A 127 -12.95 0.98 -14.55
C GLY A 127 -12.16 0.48 -13.34
N HIS A 128 -12.81 -0.23 -12.41
CA HIS A 128 -12.14 -0.82 -11.24
C HIS A 128 -11.30 -2.06 -11.59
N ALA A 129 -10.38 -1.92 -12.54
CA ALA A 129 -9.46 -2.97 -12.95
C ALA A 129 -8.32 -3.23 -11.93
N CYS A 130 -8.28 -2.49 -10.83
CA CYS A 130 -7.48 -2.78 -9.64
C CYS A 130 -8.33 -3.31 -8.46
N GLY A 131 -9.66 -3.36 -8.63
CA GLY A 131 -10.57 -3.93 -7.64
C GLY A 131 -10.78 -3.06 -6.39
N HIS A 132 -10.62 -1.74 -6.48
CA HIS A 132 -10.82 -0.81 -5.35
C HIS A 132 -12.25 -0.88 -4.78
N ASN A 133 -13.24 -1.25 -5.60
CA ASN A 133 -14.59 -1.57 -5.11
C ASN A 133 -14.61 -2.71 -4.06
N LEU A 134 -13.71 -3.70 -4.16
CA LEU A 134 -13.54 -4.74 -3.14
C LEU A 134 -12.77 -4.21 -1.92
N ILE A 135 -11.75 -3.38 -2.13
CA ILE A 135 -10.98 -2.75 -1.03
C ILE A 135 -11.91 -1.89 -0.16
N ALA A 136 -12.77 -1.08 -0.77
CA ALA A 136 -13.84 -0.36 -0.10
C ALA A 136 -14.75 -1.28 0.71
N THR A 137 -15.17 -2.40 0.12
CA THR A 137 -16.03 -3.39 0.77
C THR A 137 -15.38 -4.01 2.00
N ILE A 138 -14.08 -4.33 1.90
CA ILE A 138 -13.32 -4.93 2.99
C ILE A 138 -13.20 -3.98 4.17
N GLY A 139 -12.78 -2.74 3.94
CA GLY A 139 -12.63 -1.77 5.03
C GLY A 139 -13.96 -1.49 5.73
N VAL A 140 -15.05 -1.34 4.97
CA VAL A 140 -16.41 -1.20 5.52
C VAL A 140 -16.82 -2.40 6.36
N ALA A 141 -16.69 -3.62 5.82
CA ALA A 141 -17.05 -4.83 6.54
C ALA A 141 -16.19 -4.99 7.80
N ALA A 142 -14.88 -4.85 7.71
CA ALA A 142 -13.98 -4.99 8.85
C ALA A 142 -14.31 -3.97 9.97
N ALA A 143 -14.58 -2.71 9.61
CA ALA A 143 -14.96 -1.68 10.56
C ALA A 143 -16.28 -2.00 11.27
N ILE A 144 -17.30 -2.50 10.55
CA ILE A 144 -18.57 -2.97 11.14
C ILE A 144 -18.32 -4.13 12.11
N GLY A 145 -17.46 -5.08 11.75
CA GLY A 145 -17.11 -6.21 12.60
C GLY A 145 -16.48 -5.78 13.92
N VAL A 146 -15.53 -4.84 13.89
CA VAL A 146 -14.93 -4.31 15.12
C VAL A 146 -15.93 -3.48 15.92
N LYS A 147 -16.76 -2.66 15.24
CA LYS A 147 -17.81 -1.88 15.88
C LYS A 147 -18.77 -2.76 16.69
N GLU A 148 -19.20 -3.90 16.13
CA GLU A 148 -20.08 -4.85 16.83
C GLU A 148 -19.49 -5.32 18.16
N ALA A 149 -18.19 -5.63 18.18
CA ALA A 149 -17.50 -6.04 19.39
C ALA A 149 -17.44 -4.91 20.44
N LEU A 150 -17.24 -3.67 19.99
CA LEU A 150 -17.25 -2.47 20.83
C LEU A 150 -18.63 -2.18 21.43
N GLU A 151 -19.71 -2.40 20.67
CA GLU A 151 -21.09 -2.16 21.10
C GLU A 151 -21.60 -3.24 22.06
N ASN A 152 -21.45 -4.51 21.67
CA ASN A 152 -22.24 -5.58 22.25
C ASN A 152 -21.43 -6.59 23.06
N GLN A 153 -20.10 -6.45 23.11
CA GLN A 153 -19.23 -7.50 23.67
C GLN A 153 -18.22 -6.97 24.70
N GLY A 154 -18.37 -5.72 25.14
CA GLY A 154 -17.58 -5.13 26.21
C GLY A 154 -16.13 -4.81 25.81
N VAL A 155 -15.82 -4.78 24.52
CA VAL A 155 -14.51 -4.30 24.03
C VAL A 155 -14.44 -2.80 24.18
N SER A 156 -13.33 -2.29 24.73
CA SER A 156 -13.06 -0.85 24.80
C SER A 156 -12.01 -0.43 23.77
N GLY A 157 -12.14 0.78 23.25
CA GLY A 157 -11.29 1.34 22.21
C GLY A 157 -12.07 2.03 21.10
N LYS A 158 -11.40 2.22 19.96
CA LYS A 158 -11.94 2.95 18.82
C LYS A 158 -11.64 2.21 17.51
N VAL A 159 -12.62 2.23 16.61
CA VAL A 159 -12.43 1.83 15.21
C VAL A 159 -12.62 3.04 14.30
N VAL A 160 -11.73 3.19 13.34
CA VAL A 160 -11.77 4.26 12.34
C VAL A 160 -11.67 3.65 10.93
N LEU A 161 -12.64 3.95 10.08
CA LEU A 161 -12.55 3.69 8.66
C LEU A 161 -12.18 5.00 7.94
N ILE A 162 -11.06 4.98 7.23
CA ILE A 162 -10.60 6.11 6.43
C ILE A 162 -10.88 5.80 4.97
N GLY A 163 -11.70 6.64 4.34
CA GLY A 163 -11.93 6.62 2.91
C GLY A 163 -10.81 7.34 2.19
N THR A 164 -10.03 6.60 1.39
CA THR A 164 -8.77 7.06 0.79
C THR A 164 -8.92 7.17 -0.74
N PRO A 165 -9.15 8.38 -1.29
CA PRO A 165 -9.29 8.56 -2.73
C PRO A 165 -7.95 8.45 -3.48
N ALA A 166 -8.00 8.37 -4.81
CA ALA A 166 -6.89 8.62 -5.72
C ALA A 166 -5.57 7.82 -5.50
N GLU A 167 -5.65 6.56 -5.09
CA GLU A 167 -4.48 5.70 -4.90
C GLU A 167 -3.74 5.43 -6.23
N GLU A 168 -4.44 5.35 -7.36
CA GLU A 168 -3.85 4.85 -8.61
C GLU A 168 -2.72 5.74 -9.16
N SER A 169 -2.73 7.03 -8.82
CA SER A 169 -1.76 7.98 -9.41
C SER A 169 -1.47 9.23 -8.60
N LEU A 170 -2.27 9.60 -7.61
CA LEU A 170 -2.19 10.93 -6.99
C LEU A 170 -2.02 10.94 -5.46
N GLY A 171 -1.83 9.77 -4.85
CA GLY A 171 -1.43 9.61 -3.45
C GLY A 171 -2.40 10.20 -2.44
N GLY A 172 -3.68 9.79 -2.47
CA GLY A 172 -4.64 10.32 -1.51
C GLY A 172 -4.28 10.01 -0.06
N LYS A 173 -3.69 8.84 0.25
CA LYS A 173 -3.21 8.55 1.61
C LYS A 173 -2.05 9.45 2.00
N VAL A 174 -1.19 9.84 1.06
CA VAL A 174 -0.10 10.80 1.32
C VAL A 174 -0.68 12.12 1.79
N LYS A 175 -1.68 12.67 1.08
CA LYS A 175 -2.33 13.93 1.49
C LYS A 175 -3.11 13.81 2.81
N LEU A 176 -3.76 12.66 3.02
CA LEU A 176 -4.46 12.38 4.27
C LEU A 176 -3.49 12.32 5.45
N LEU A 177 -2.35 11.67 5.27
CA LEU A 177 -1.28 11.57 6.24
C LEU A 177 -0.71 12.95 6.60
N GLU A 178 -0.39 13.78 5.60
CA GLU A 178 0.04 15.17 5.79
C GLU A 178 -1.00 16.02 6.55
N ALA A 179 -2.28 15.71 6.40
CA ALA A 179 -3.37 16.39 7.08
C ALA A 179 -3.71 15.82 8.47
N GLY A 180 -2.92 14.88 8.99
CA GLY A 180 -3.10 14.29 10.33
C GLY A 180 -4.18 13.21 10.38
N ALA A 181 -4.51 12.57 9.25
CA ALA A 181 -5.60 11.60 9.22
C ALA A 181 -5.36 10.34 10.05
N TYR A 182 -4.08 10.03 10.25
CA TYR A 182 -3.64 8.85 10.98
C TYR A 182 -3.21 9.16 12.43
N ASP A 183 -3.37 10.41 12.88
CA ASP A 183 -2.97 10.83 14.22
C ASP A 183 -3.82 10.13 15.29
N GLY A 184 -3.13 9.59 16.30
CA GLY A 184 -3.74 8.89 17.43
C GLY A 184 -4.29 7.51 17.12
N LEU A 185 -3.87 6.89 16.00
CA LEU A 185 -4.16 5.50 15.67
C LEU A 185 -3.00 4.58 16.08
N ASP A 186 -3.34 3.37 16.52
CA ASP A 186 -2.41 2.32 16.93
C ASP A 186 -1.97 1.43 15.76
N CYS A 187 -2.84 1.25 14.76
CA CYS A 187 -2.49 0.56 13.53
C CYS A 187 -3.36 0.95 12.34
N SER A 188 -2.91 0.60 11.13
CA SER A 188 -3.68 0.74 9.89
C SER A 188 -3.66 -0.53 9.04
N LEU A 189 -4.85 -1.08 8.79
CA LEU A 189 -5.04 -2.37 8.14
C LEU A 189 -5.76 -2.20 6.80
N MET A 190 -5.33 -2.91 5.76
CA MET A 190 -6.08 -3.01 4.51
C MET A 190 -5.78 -4.32 3.79
N ALA A 191 -6.56 -4.61 2.76
CA ALA A 191 -6.32 -5.73 1.86
C ALA A 191 -6.46 -5.29 0.41
N HIS A 192 -5.71 -5.94 -0.47
CA HIS A 192 -5.70 -5.69 -1.90
C HIS A 192 -6.05 -6.98 -2.67
N PRO A 193 -6.97 -6.93 -3.65
CA PRO A 193 -7.30 -8.09 -4.47
C PRO A 193 -6.17 -8.46 -5.43
N GLY A 194 -5.99 -9.75 -5.69
CA GLY A 194 -5.07 -10.27 -6.70
C GLY A 194 -5.62 -11.54 -7.34
N ASN A 195 -5.00 -11.98 -8.44
CA ASN A 195 -5.38 -13.25 -9.07
C ASN A 195 -4.92 -14.47 -8.27
N ASP A 196 -3.82 -14.30 -7.53
CA ASP A 196 -3.05 -15.36 -6.91
C ASP A 196 -3.41 -15.56 -5.43
N ASN A 197 -2.61 -16.39 -4.77
CA ASN A 197 -2.72 -16.82 -3.39
C ASN A 197 -2.90 -15.70 -2.36
N TYR A 198 -3.35 -16.09 -1.16
CA TYR A 198 -3.37 -15.19 -0.02
C TYR A 198 -1.94 -14.82 0.38
N ALA A 199 -1.73 -13.53 0.62
CA ALA A 199 -0.45 -12.97 1.06
C ALA A 199 -0.68 -12.21 2.37
N SER A 200 0.08 -12.54 3.41
CA SER A 200 -0.08 -11.91 4.74
C SER A 200 0.89 -10.75 4.94
N PHE A 201 1.95 -10.68 4.11
CA PHE A 201 3.06 -9.75 4.25
C PHE A 201 3.33 -8.98 2.95
N GLY A 202 2.34 -8.23 2.49
CA GLY A 202 2.43 -7.49 1.23
C GLY A 202 3.51 -6.41 1.25
N ARG A 203 4.41 -6.44 0.26
CA ARG A 203 5.46 -5.44 0.03
C ARG A 203 5.25 -4.70 -1.28
N THR A 204 5.48 -3.40 -1.25
CA THR A 204 5.42 -2.53 -2.43
C THR A 204 6.70 -1.72 -2.60
N LEU A 205 7.00 -1.32 -3.83
CA LEU A 205 8.17 -0.54 -4.21
C LEU A 205 7.93 0.95 -3.96
N ALA A 206 8.99 1.66 -3.59
CA ALA A 206 8.99 3.11 -3.65
C ALA A 206 8.90 3.59 -5.10
N SER A 207 8.06 4.59 -5.35
CA SER A 207 7.80 5.17 -6.68
C SER A 207 7.67 6.68 -6.59
N TRP A 208 8.31 7.38 -7.52
CA TRP A 208 8.22 8.83 -7.64
C TRP A 208 7.88 9.20 -9.08
N ARG A 209 7.01 10.21 -9.27
CA ARG A 209 6.70 10.73 -10.61
C ARG A 209 6.58 12.25 -10.62
N ALA A 210 6.99 12.85 -11.74
CA ALA A 210 6.86 14.28 -11.98
C ALA A 210 6.57 14.60 -13.44
N ASN A 211 5.88 15.71 -13.64
CA ASN A 211 5.86 16.41 -14.92
C ASN A 211 7.14 17.23 -15.06
N VAL A 212 7.70 17.24 -16.26
CA VAL A 212 8.85 18.07 -16.63
C VAL A 212 8.48 18.86 -17.87
N THR A 213 8.39 20.17 -17.71
CA THR A 213 8.18 21.13 -18.79
C THR A 213 9.53 21.64 -19.26
N TRP A 214 9.84 21.41 -20.53
CA TRP A 214 11.05 21.86 -21.19
C TRP A 214 10.76 23.15 -21.94
N THR A 215 11.55 24.20 -21.71
CA THR A 215 11.34 25.52 -22.33
C THR A 215 12.57 25.96 -23.11
N GLY A 216 12.35 26.45 -24.33
CA GLY A 216 13.35 26.93 -25.26
C GLY A 216 12.86 28.16 -26.02
N GLU A 217 13.18 28.24 -27.30
CA GLU A 217 12.91 29.41 -28.15
C GLU A 217 12.62 28.93 -29.58
N ALA A 218 11.46 29.33 -30.10
CA ALA A 218 11.00 28.87 -31.41
C ALA A 218 11.76 29.59 -32.52
N SER A 219 12.04 28.87 -33.60
CA SER A 219 12.60 29.47 -34.81
C SER A 219 12.26 28.63 -36.03
N HIS A 220 12.33 29.25 -37.21
CA HIS A 220 12.18 28.53 -38.46
C HIS A 220 13.35 27.54 -38.65
N ALA A 221 13.03 26.24 -38.70
CA ALA A 221 14.03 25.17 -38.67
C ALA A 221 15.05 25.25 -39.83
N ALA A 222 14.61 25.67 -41.03
CA ALA A 222 15.52 25.89 -42.16
C ALA A 222 16.14 27.30 -42.23
N ALA A 223 15.35 28.36 -42.03
CA ALA A 223 15.78 29.72 -42.35
C ALA A 223 16.66 30.37 -41.26
N ALA A 224 16.41 30.06 -39.98
CA ALA A 224 17.14 30.67 -38.88
C ALA A 224 17.35 29.72 -37.68
N PRO A 225 17.82 28.47 -37.87
CA PRO A 225 17.93 27.50 -36.78
C PRO A 225 18.82 27.97 -35.63
N PHE A 226 19.85 28.77 -35.93
CA PHE A 226 20.79 29.33 -34.96
C PHE A 226 20.17 30.30 -33.93
N MET A 227 18.96 30.82 -34.21
CA MET A 227 18.19 31.64 -33.27
C MET A 227 17.37 30.78 -32.29
N GLY A 228 17.11 29.51 -32.58
CA GLY A 228 16.25 28.67 -31.74
C GLY A 228 16.97 28.01 -30.57
N ARG A 229 16.18 27.57 -29.58
CA ARG A 229 16.57 26.66 -28.50
C ARG A 229 15.56 25.53 -28.48
N ASN A 230 15.99 24.34 -28.87
CA ASN A 230 15.08 23.25 -29.14
C ASN A 230 14.73 22.49 -27.85
N ALA A 231 13.53 22.72 -27.33
CA ALA A 231 13.01 22.04 -26.14
C ALA A 231 12.90 20.52 -26.35
N LEU A 232 12.57 20.07 -27.57
CA LEU A 232 12.51 18.65 -27.91
C LEU A 232 13.90 18.01 -27.87
N ASP A 233 14.95 18.72 -28.31
CA ASP A 233 16.32 18.21 -28.19
C ASP A 233 16.75 18.07 -26.72
N GLY A 234 16.28 18.96 -25.85
CA GLY A 234 16.48 18.85 -24.40
C GLY A 234 15.92 17.55 -23.85
N PHE A 235 14.66 17.23 -24.19
CA PHE A 235 14.06 15.95 -23.85
C PHE A 235 14.79 14.76 -24.47
N VAL A 236 15.13 14.80 -25.77
CA VAL A 236 15.81 13.69 -26.47
C VAL A 236 17.21 13.42 -25.88
N SER A 237 17.90 14.48 -25.47
CA SER A 237 19.18 14.39 -24.76
C SER A 237 19.00 13.64 -23.43
N ALA A 238 17.97 13.97 -22.65
CA ALA A 238 17.68 13.31 -21.37
C ALA A 238 17.22 11.86 -21.57
N TYR A 239 16.37 11.61 -22.56
CA TYR A 239 15.93 10.28 -22.98
C TYR A 239 17.13 9.38 -23.27
N SER A 240 18.05 9.87 -24.11
CA SER A 240 19.23 9.13 -24.53
C SER A 240 20.19 8.89 -23.38
N SER A 241 20.46 9.92 -22.57
CA SER A 241 21.32 9.84 -21.40
C SER A 241 20.79 8.86 -20.35
N THR A 242 19.46 8.83 -20.14
CA THR A 242 18.80 7.84 -19.30
C THR A 242 18.96 6.44 -19.86
N GLY A 243 18.83 6.27 -21.18
CA GLY A 243 19.07 5.00 -21.86
C GLY A 243 20.48 4.44 -21.61
N LEU A 244 21.49 5.31 -21.61
CA LEU A 244 22.87 4.95 -21.29
C LEU A 244 23.05 4.61 -19.79
N TYR A 245 22.47 5.43 -18.90
CA TYR A 245 22.58 5.25 -17.46
C TYR A 245 21.92 3.96 -16.94
N ARG A 246 20.96 3.39 -17.67
CA ARG A 246 20.30 2.12 -17.29
C ARG A 246 21.28 0.97 -17.06
N GLN A 247 22.48 0.97 -17.66
CA GLN A 247 23.50 -0.03 -17.38
C GLN A 247 24.03 0.03 -15.93
N GLN A 248 23.96 1.20 -15.28
CA GLN A 248 24.43 1.43 -13.91
C GLN A 248 23.32 1.36 -12.86
N LEU A 249 22.07 1.10 -13.26
CA LEU A 249 20.96 0.83 -12.33
C LEU A 249 21.07 -0.58 -11.76
N MET A 250 20.53 -0.79 -10.55
CA MET A 250 20.30 -2.15 -10.08
C MET A 250 19.23 -2.80 -10.94
N SER A 251 19.24 -4.13 -11.03
CA SER A 251 18.21 -4.90 -11.75
C SER A 251 16.78 -4.65 -11.25
N THR A 252 16.64 -4.04 -10.08
CA THR A 252 15.40 -3.78 -9.37
C THR A 252 14.91 -2.34 -9.53
N ASP A 253 15.72 -1.44 -10.08
CA ASP A 253 15.37 -0.03 -10.24
C ASP A 253 14.82 0.24 -11.63
N ARG A 254 13.93 1.22 -11.75
CA ARG A 254 13.39 1.65 -13.06
C ARG A 254 13.44 3.16 -13.17
N ILE A 255 13.77 3.63 -14.37
CA ILE A 255 13.48 5.00 -14.82
C ILE A 255 12.66 4.89 -16.11
N HIS A 256 11.46 5.45 -16.08
CA HIS A 256 10.51 5.45 -17.19
C HIS A 256 10.01 6.87 -17.48
N HIS A 257 9.69 7.13 -18.74
CA HIS A 257 9.27 8.45 -19.19
C HIS A 257 8.41 8.37 -20.45
N ILE A 258 7.64 9.43 -20.69
CA ILE A 258 6.90 9.67 -21.93
C ILE A 258 6.94 11.16 -22.28
N ILE A 259 6.72 11.48 -23.55
CA ILE A 259 6.32 12.82 -23.97
C ILE A 259 4.80 12.93 -23.84
N GLN A 260 4.30 14.09 -23.39
CA GLN A 260 2.87 14.33 -23.19
C GLN A 260 2.37 15.48 -24.09
N GLY A 261 1.15 15.33 -24.60
CA GLY A 261 0.31 16.47 -25.02
C GLY A 261 0.70 17.25 -26.28
N ASN A 262 1.66 16.80 -27.08
CA ASN A 262 2.27 17.65 -28.11
C ASN A 262 1.77 17.37 -29.54
N ASN A 263 0.45 17.49 -29.77
CA ASN A 263 -0.16 17.41 -31.10
C ASN A 263 0.09 18.65 -32.00
N GLU A 264 0.72 19.69 -31.46
CA GLU A 264 1.00 20.96 -32.16
C GLU A 264 2.42 21.07 -32.75
N LEU A 265 3.26 20.03 -32.59
CA LEU A 265 4.60 20.05 -33.17
C LEU A 265 4.56 19.90 -34.69
N VAL A 266 5.24 20.81 -35.39
CA VAL A 266 5.39 20.78 -36.85
C VAL A 266 6.87 20.78 -37.23
N ALA A 267 7.23 19.98 -38.25
CA ALA A 267 8.63 19.70 -38.58
C ALA A 267 9.46 20.92 -39.04
N ASN A 268 8.81 22.00 -39.48
CA ASN A 268 9.48 23.21 -39.97
C ASN A 268 9.68 24.30 -38.90
N ILE A 269 9.26 24.06 -37.65
CA ILE A 269 9.43 24.97 -36.51
C ILE A 269 10.24 24.25 -35.43
N ILE A 270 11.27 24.90 -34.90
CA ILE A 270 12.00 24.41 -33.72
C ILE A 270 11.06 24.50 -32.51
N PRO A 271 10.78 23.40 -31.80
CA PRO A 271 9.93 23.41 -30.61
C PRO A 271 10.51 24.26 -29.48
N ASP A 272 9.72 25.20 -28.96
CA ASP A 272 10.02 26.04 -27.79
C ASP A 272 9.46 25.48 -26.49
N SER A 273 8.52 24.53 -26.55
CA SER A 273 7.97 23.86 -25.39
C SER A 273 7.71 22.38 -25.66
N VAL A 274 8.04 21.54 -24.68
CA VAL A 274 7.66 20.12 -24.65
C VAL A 274 7.34 19.73 -23.21
N ASP A 275 6.23 19.05 -23.00
CA ASP A 275 5.90 18.44 -21.71
C ASP A 275 6.23 16.94 -21.71
N SER A 276 6.68 16.45 -20.57
CA SER A 276 7.04 15.04 -20.40
C SER A 276 6.73 14.57 -18.99
N VAL A 277 6.47 13.27 -18.84
CA VAL A 277 6.33 12.64 -17.53
C VAL A 277 7.55 11.77 -17.30
N TRP A 278 8.11 11.84 -16.09
CA TRP A 278 9.23 11.02 -15.66
C TRP A 278 8.88 10.32 -14.36
N GLY A 279 9.39 9.11 -14.19
CA GLY A 279 9.24 8.40 -12.93
C GLY A 279 10.38 7.44 -12.64
N VAL A 280 10.51 7.16 -11.34
CA VAL A 280 11.53 6.32 -10.74
C VAL A 280 10.84 5.25 -9.90
N ARG A 281 11.38 4.03 -9.91
CA ARG A 281 11.05 2.99 -8.93
C ARG A 281 12.31 2.42 -8.31
N GLY A 282 12.24 2.09 -7.03
CA GLY A 282 13.29 1.40 -6.28
C GLY A 282 12.71 0.47 -5.22
N LYS A 283 13.51 -0.51 -4.77
CA LYS A 283 13.10 -1.47 -3.73
C LYS A 283 12.81 -0.84 -2.37
N SER A 284 13.41 0.33 -2.10
CA SER A 284 13.18 1.11 -0.90
C SER A 284 13.17 2.60 -1.23
N ARG A 285 12.58 3.41 -0.35
CA ARG A 285 12.60 4.87 -0.40
C ARG A 285 14.03 5.43 -0.53
N PRO A 286 15.01 5.04 0.32
CA PRO A 286 16.40 5.43 0.13
C PRO A 286 16.92 5.14 -1.28
N ARG A 287 16.59 3.96 -1.83
CA ARG A 287 17.06 3.57 -3.16
C ARG A 287 16.41 4.38 -4.27
N ALA A 288 15.10 4.58 -4.19
CA ALA A 288 14.36 5.41 -5.14
C ALA A 288 14.86 6.86 -5.12
N GLU A 289 15.19 7.39 -3.94
CA GLU A 289 15.78 8.72 -3.80
C GLU A 289 17.14 8.84 -4.50
N GLN A 290 18.05 7.89 -4.30
CA GLN A 290 19.35 7.87 -5.01
C GLN A 290 19.17 7.85 -6.53
N VAL A 291 18.23 7.06 -7.05
CA VAL A 291 17.95 6.98 -8.48
C VAL A 291 17.31 8.29 -8.99
N ARG A 292 16.43 8.91 -8.19
CA ARG A 292 15.81 10.21 -8.47
C ARG A 292 16.85 11.33 -8.53
N GLU A 293 17.80 11.38 -7.60
CA GLU A 293 18.89 12.36 -7.64
C GLU A 293 19.71 12.25 -8.93
N GLN A 294 20.01 11.02 -9.36
CA GLN A 294 20.74 10.81 -10.59
C GLN A 294 19.90 11.17 -11.83
N LEU A 295 18.59 10.92 -11.81
CA LEU A 295 17.67 11.40 -12.84
C LEU A 295 17.68 12.93 -12.91
N TYR A 296 17.63 13.65 -11.79
CA TYR A 296 17.73 15.11 -11.78
C TYR A 296 19.02 15.60 -12.42
N ARG A 297 20.17 14.97 -12.12
CA ARG A 297 21.44 15.31 -12.77
C ARG A 297 21.37 15.15 -14.28
N ILE A 298 20.72 14.11 -14.79
CA ILE A 298 20.51 13.89 -16.22
C ILE A 298 19.63 14.99 -16.81
N LEU A 299 18.47 15.27 -16.20
CA LEU A 299 17.53 16.29 -16.69
C LEU A 299 18.19 17.67 -16.76
N TYR A 300 18.87 18.09 -15.70
CA TYR A 300 19.57 19.37 -15.67
C TYR A 300 20.74 19.42 -16.67
N ALA A 301 21.55 18.35 -16.77
CA ALA A 301 22.64 18.30 -17.74
C ALA A 301 22.14 18.41 -19.18
N SER A 302 21.04 17.74 -19.51
CA SER A 302 20.42 17.79 -20.83
C SER A 302 19.89 19.17 -21.15
N SER A 303 19.17 19.82 -20.22
CA SER A 303 18.68 21.19 -20.42
C SER A 303 19.82 22.20 -20.65
N ASN A 304 20.90 22.10 -19.87
CA ASN A 304 22.07 22.94 -20.03
C ASN A 304 22.78 22.71 -21.37
N ALA A 305 22.93 21.45 -21.80
CA ALA A 305 23.58 21.11 -23.05
C ALA A 305 22.83 21.64 -24.28
N THR A 306 21.50 21.78 -24.19
CA THR A 306 20.65 22.30 -25.27
C THR A 306 20.32 23.78 -25.12
N ASN A 307 20.87 24.44 -24.09
CA ASN A 307 20.59 25.82 -23.73
C ASN A 307 19.08 26.10 -23.62
N THR A 308 18.39 25.17 -22.95
CA THR A 308 16.98 25.22 -22.57
C THR A 308 16.85 25.25 -21.04
N SER A 309 15.65 25.45 -20.53
CA SER A 309 15.33 25.33 -19.11
C SER A 309 14.31 24.22 -18.86
N ILE A 310 14.23 23.77 -17.61
CA ILE A 310 13.23 22.81 -17.16
C ILE A 310 12.54 23.27 -15.88
N GLU A 311 11.26 22.93 -15.75
CA GLU A 311 10.51 22.97 -14.49
C GLU A 311 10.07 21.54 -14.17
N ILE A 312 10.35 21.07 -12.94
CA ILE A 312 10.00 19.74 -12.47
C ILE A 312 8.90 19.86 -11.42
N THR A 313 7.73 19.29 -11.69
CA THR A 313 6.57 19.30 -10.79
C THR A 313 6.21 17.87 -10.38
N PRO A 314 6.66 17.41 -9.19
CA PRO A 314 6.25 16.13 -8.63
C PRO A 314 4.74 16.07 -8.40
N PHE A 315 4.13 14.92 -8.68
CA PHE A 315 2.71 14.67 -8.39
C PHE A 315 2.45 13.32 -7.71
N GLN A 316 3.48 12.48 -7.57
CA GLN A 316 3.42 11.20 -6.87
C GLN A 316 4.72 10.96 -6.10
N ASP A 317 4.62 10.59 -4.82
CA ASP A 317 5.73 10.14 -3.99
C ASP A 317 5.29 9.00 -3.07
N TYR A 318 5.36 7.77 -3.58
CA TYR A 318 5.02 6.56 -2.83
C TYR A 318 6.28 5.97 -2.23
N TRP A 319 6.22 5.67 -0.95
CA TRP A 319 7.31 5.00 -0.26
C TRP A 319 7.11 3.49 -0.31
N ASP A 320 8.19 2.75 -0.11
CA ASP A 320 8.10 1.30 0.06
C ASP A 320 7.34 0.94 1.31
N GLN A 321 6.61 -0.16 1.24
CA GLN A 321 5.85 -0.64 2.38
C GLN A 321 6.77 -1.38 3.36
N ASN A 322 6.66 -0.98 4.62
CA ASN A 322 7.31 -1.59 5.78
C ASN A 322 6.23 -2.24 6.65
N PRO A 323 5.78 -3.45 6.28
CA PRO A 323 4.63 -4.07 6.94
C PRO A 323 5.02 -4.50 8.35
N SER A 324 4.14 -4.29 9.33
CA SER A 324 4.36 -4.89 10.66
C SER A 324 4.27 -6.40 10.57
N PHE A 325 5.36 -7.07 10.94
CA PHE A 325 5.47 -8.51 10.99
C PHE A 325 4.53 -9.11 12.03
N SER A 326 4.34 -8.46 13.18
CA SER A 326 3.41 -8.87 14.23
C SER A 326 1.96 -8.85 13.73
N LEU A 327 1.55 -7.77 13.07
CA LEU A 327 0.22 -7.68 12.46
C LEU A 327 0.01 -8.73 11.36
N ALA A 328 1.01 -8.89 10.48
CA ALA A 328 0.95 -9.88 9.42
C ALA A 328 0.91 -11.33 9.94
N SER A 329 1.67 -11.63 10.99
CA SER A 329 1.69 -12.95 11.63
C SER A 329 0.37 -13.26 12.32
N GLU A 330 -0.21 -12.29 13.03
CA GLU A 330 -1.52 -12.49 13.66
C GLU A 330 -2.63 -12.62 12.61
N PHE A 331 -2.59 -11.83 11.53
CA PHE A 331 -3.48 -12.02 10.38
C PHE A 331 -3.34 -13.42 9.78
N HIS A 332 -2.12 -13.88 9.52
CA HIS A 332 -1.87 -15.21 8.96
C HIS A 332 -2.43 -16.32 9.86
N LYS A 333 -2.13 -16.26 11.16
CA LYS A 333 -2.63 -17.21 12.16
C LYS A 333 -4.16 -17.25 12.15
N LEU A 334 -4.81 -16.09 12.21
CA LEU A 334 -6.27 -15.99 12.20
C LEU A 334 -6.86 -16.47 10.86
N LEU A 335 -6.23 -16.17 9.73
CA LEU A 335 -6.64 -16.67 8.42
C LEU A 335 -6.65 -18.20 8.39
N VAL A 336 -5.57 -18.84 8.85
CA VAL A 336 -5.46 -20.31 8.91
C VAL A 336 -6.44 -20.91 9.92
N GLU A 337 -6.56 -20.33 11.12
CA GLU A 337 -7.43 -20.89 12.17
C GLU A 337 -8.92 -20.80 11.80
N HIS A 338 -9.31 -19.71 11.15
CA HIS A 338 -10.70 -19.34 11.04
C HIS A 338 -11.27 -19.47 9.64
N MET A 339 -10.40 -19.46 8.64
CA MET A 339 -10.74 -19.32 7.23
C MET A 339 -9.76 -20.09 6.34
N ASP A 340 -9.25 -21.24 6.81
CA ASP A 340 -8.29 -22.08 6.08
C ASP A 340 -8.71 -22.29 4.62
N PRO A 341 -8.03 -21.65 3.66
CA PRO A 341 -8.41 -21.75 2.26
C PRO A 341 -8.30 -23.17 1.71
N SER A 342 -7.45 -24.01 2.32
CA SER A 342 -7.28 -25.41 1.93
C SER A 342 -8.45 -26.31 2.32
N ALA A 343 -9.24 -25.89 3.32
CA ALA A 343 -10.40 -26.63 3.82
C ALA A 343 -11.69 -26.37 3.03
N ASP A 344 -11.76 -25.30 2.25
CA ASP A 344 -12.92 -24.93 1.44
C ASP A 344 -12.69 -25.34 -0.05
N PRO A 345 -13.56 -26.18 -0.64
CA PRO A 345 -13.42 -26.64 -2.03
C PRO A 345 -13.32 -25.51 -3.07
N GLU A 346 -13.89 -24.33 -2.81
CA GLU A 346 -13.82 -23.18 -3.72
C GLU A 346 -12.47 -22.46 -3.66
N THR A 347 -11.75 -22.60 -2.55
CA THR A 347 -10.46 -21.94 -2.33
C THR A 347 -9.28 -22.89 -2.20
N ALA A 348 -9.51 -24.21 -2.25
CA ALA A 348 -8.49 -25.24 -2.04
C ALA A 348 -7.31 -25.19 -3.04
N ASN A 349 -7.46 -24.47 -4.15
CA ASN A 349 -6.40 -24.23 -5.12
C ASN A 349 -5.53 -23.00 -4.78
N PHE A 350 -5.93 -22.18 -3.81
CA PHE A 350 -5.13 -21.07 -3.32
C PHE A 350 -4.35 -21.50 -2.08
N THR A 351 -3.09 -21.08 -2.02
CA THR A 351 -2.27 -21.25 -0.83
C THR A 351 -2.33 -20.00 0.04
N VAL A 352 -1.87 -20.14 1.28
CA VAL A 352 -1.56 -19.03 2.16
C VAL A 352 -0.06 -19.04 2.39
N THR A 353 0.62 -17.95 2.07
CA THR A 353 2.04 -17.82 2.38
C THR A 353 2.20 -17.20 3.77
N ALA A 354 3.04 -17.82 4.60
CA ALA A 354 3.39 -17.29 5.90
C ALA A 354 4.33 -16.07 5.75
N PRO A 355 4.28 -15.07 6.65
CA PRO A 355 5.13 -13.88 6.56
C PRO A 355 6.63 -14.20 6.45
N GLU A 356 7.13 -15.22 7.15
CA GLU A 356 8.51 -15.67 7.10
C GLU A 356 8.93 -16.29 5.76
N ASP A 357 7.96 -16.82 5.00
CA ASP A 357 8.17 -17.46 3.70
C ASP A 357 7.92 -16.49 2.53
N GLU A 358 7.44 -15.27 2.83
CA GLU A 358 7.26 -14.20 1.84
C GLU A 358 8.62 -13.67 1.35
N SER A 359 9.18 -14.40 0.39
CA SER A 359 10.37 -14.03 -0.39
C SER A 359 10.07 -13.09 -1.56
N GLY A 360 8.81 -12.70 -1.73
CA GLY A 360 8.30 -12.00 -2.90
C GLY A 360 9.05 -10.70 -3.20
N GLU A 361 9.56 -10.57 -4.43
CA GLU A 361 9.99 -9.27 -4.92
C GLU A 361 8.76 -8.39 -5.14
N ALA A 362 8.68 -7.27 -4.42
CA ALA A 362 7.66 -6.26 -4.66
C ALA A 362 7.66 -5.81 -6.13
N SER A 363 6.50 -5.78 -6.76
CA SER A 363 6.33 -5.42 -8.19
C SER A 363 5.38 -4.24 -8.43
N ALA A 364 4.56 -3.90 -7.44
CA ALA A 364 3.63 -2.77 -7.44
C ALA A 364 4.10 -1.66 -6.48
N SER A 365 3.41 -0.53 -6.47
CA SER A 365 3.63 0.62 -5.58
C SER A 365 2.29 1.08 -5.08
N SER A 366 2.16 1.35 -3.77
CA SER A 366 0.93 1.85 -3.16
C SER A 366 1.24 2.90 -2.12
N ASP A 367 0.36 3.89 -1.96
CA ASP A 367 0.50 4.94 -0.95
C ASP A 367 0.22 4.43 0.49
N GLN A 368 -0.25 3.19 0.67
CA GLN A 368 -0.20 2.49 1.95
C GLN A 368 1.23 2.31 2.46
N GLY A 369 2.19 2.27 1.53
CA GLY A 369 3.60 2.33 1.85
C GLY A 369 3.91 3.52 2.75
N ASN A 370 3.47 4.72 2.38
CA ASN A 370 3.67 5.94 3.20
C ASN A 370 3.08 5.80 4.60
N VAL A 371 1.88 5.25 4.75
CA VAL A 371 1.23 5.05 6.06
C VAL A 371 2.10 4.17 6.97
N SER A 372 2.68 3.10 6.42
CA SER A 372 3.52 2.16 7.19
C SER A 372 4.80 2.77 7.79
N TRP A 373 5.21 3.96 7.33
CA TRP A 373 6.33 4.71 7.92
C TRP A 373 5.96 5.52 9.15
N PHE A 374 4.67 5.66 9.49
CA PHE A 374 4.21 6.49 10.61
C PHE A 374 3.51 5.70 11.72
N LEU A 375 3.02 4.50 11.43
CA LEU A 375 2.46 3.58 12.41
C LEU A 375 2.49 2.13 11.90
N PRO A 376 2.35 1.12 12.78
CA PRO A 376 2.19 -0.28 12.39
C PRO A 376 1.06 -0.45 11.36
N ALA A 377 1.40 -0.96 10.18
CA ALA A 377 0.43 -1.13 9.11
C ALA A 377 0.69 -2.38 8.28
N ILE A 378 -0.37 -2.93 7.67
CA ILE A 378 -0.28 -4.04 6.72
C ILE A 378 -1.18 -3.80 5.50
N GLN A 379 -0.79 -4.40 4.38
CA GLN A 379 -1.62 -4.59 3.18
C GLN A 379 -1.54 -6.06 2.82
N VAL A 380 -2.61 -6.80 3.08
CA VAL A 380 -2.67 -8.24 2.79
C VAL A 380 -3.22 -8.48 1.38
N GLY A 381 -2.82 -9.56 0.73
CA GLY A 381 -3.35 -9.99 -0.56
C GLY A 381 -4.43 -11.05 -0.40
N PHE A 382 -5.47 -11.00 -1.23
CA PHE A 382 -6.48 -12.06 -1.30
C PHE A 382 -6.89 -12.39 -2.75
N PRO A 383 -7.23 -13.67 -3.05
CA PRO A 383 -7.58 -14.10 -4.39
C PRO A 383 -8.96 -13.62 -4.82
N VAL A 384 -9.06 -13.13 -6.05
CA VAL A 384 -10.33 -13.00 -6.80
C VAL A 384 -10.47 -14.06 -7.91
N GLY A 385 -9.45 -14.91 -8.05
CA GLY A 385 -9.37 -15.96 -9.07
C GLY A 385 -9.13 -15.41 -10.48
N GLY A 386 -9.30 -16.30 -11.47
CA GLY A 386 -9.03 -15.97 -12.88
C GLY A 386 -7.55 -15.72 -13.19
N THR A 387 -7.26 -15.32 -14.43
CA THR A 387 -5.88 -15.14 -14.94
C THR A 387 -5.62 -13.76 -15.54
N ALA A 388 -6.63 -12.89 -15.59
CA ALA A 388 -6.47 -11.55 -16.12
C ALA A 388 -5.71 -10.70 -15.10
N PRO A 389 -4.54 -10.13 -15.42
CA PRO A 389 -3.72 -9.41 -14.45
C PRO A 389 -4.41 -8.12 -13.99
N VAL A 390 -4.04 -7.65 -12.79
CA VAL A 390 -4.39 -6.32 -12.28
C VAL A 390 -4.09 -5.24 -13.35
N HIS A 391 -4.97 -4.25 -13.46
CA HIS A 391 -5.01 -3.20 -14.51
C HIS A 391 -5.37 -3.70 -15.92
N ASN A 392 -6.01 -4.87 -16.02
CA ASN A 392 -6.61 -5.37 -17.25
C ASN A 392 -8.14 -5.28 -17.20
N ALA A 393 -8.79 -5.02 -18.34
CA ALA A 393 -10.25 -5.04 -18.43
C ALA A 393 -10.86 -6.38 -17.94
N GLY A 394 -10.17 -7.51 -18.12
CA GLY A 394 -10.58 -8.78 -17.54
C GLY A 394 -10.55 -8.81 -16.01
N PHE A 395 -9.65 -8.06 -15.36
CA PHE A 395 -9.63 -7.96 -13.89
C PHE A 395 -10.79 -7.14 -13.35
N ARG A 396 -11.23 -6.10 -14.08
CA ARG A 396 -12.48 -5.38 -13.75
C ARG A 396 -13.67 -6.35 -13.66
N GLU A 397 -13.76 -7.29 -14.60
CA GLU A 397 -14.83 -8.30 -14.60
C GLU A 397 -14.70 -9.31 -13.44
N LEU A 398 -13.47 -9.64 -13.03
CA LEU A 398 -13.22 -10.48 -11.86
C LEU A 398 -13.58 -9.75 -10.55
N ALA A 399 -13.31 -8.45 -10.47
CA ALA A 399 -13.59 -7.63 -9.30
C ALA A 399 -15.07 -7.28 -9.11
N GLY A 400 -15.92 -7.56 -10.11
CA GLY A 400 -17.35 -7.28 -10.11
C GLY A 400 -18.24 -8.51 -10.11
N THR A 401 -19.49 -8.32 -10.56
CA THR A 401 -20.43 -9.41 -10.78
C THR A 401 -20.44 -9.80 -12.27
N ARG A 402 -20.06 -11.04 -12.61
CA ARG A 402 -20.11 -11.53 -14.00
C ARG A 402 -21.53 -11.41 -14.57
N THR A 403 -21.71 -10.56 -15.57
CA THR A 403 -22.63 -10.86 -16.67
C THR A 403 -21.80 -11.01 -17.95
N THR A 404 -21.86 -12.22 -18.52
CA THR A 404 -21.36 -12.61 -19.86
C THR A 404 -19.88 -12.99 -20.03
N GLN A 405 -19.55 -14.26 -19.72
CA GLN A 405 -18.68 -15.07 -20.60
C GLN A 405 -18.90 -16.57 -20.35
N THR A 406 -19.28 -17.26 -21.42
CA THR A 406 -19.56 -18.70 -21.49
C THR A 406 -18.30 -19.53 -21.22
N ASN A 407 -18.44 -20.52 -20.33
CA ASN A 407 -17.55 -21.66 -20.07
C ASN A 407 -16.39 -21.52 -19.06
N LEU A 408 -16.69 -21.10 -17.84
CA LEU A 408 -16.12 -21.75 -16.64
C LEU A 408 -17.23 -21.92 -15.61
N ARG A 409 -17.55 -23.17 -15.27
CA ARG A 409 -18.42 -23.50 -14.13
C ARG A 409 -17.71 -23.06 -12.84
N LEU A 410 -18.13 -21.95 -12.28
CA LEU A 410 -18.16 -21.71 -10.84
C LEU A 410 -19.52 -21.10 -10.52
N SER A 411 -20.18 -21.68 -9.53
CA SER A 411 -21.59 -21.49 -9.18
C SER A 411 -21.85 -20.31 -8.24
N SER A 412 -20.90 -19.41 -8.00
CA SER A 412 -21.09 -18.19 -7.23
C SER A 412 -20.89 -16.97 -8.12
N GLN A 413 -21.95 -16.18 -8.33
CA GLN A 413 -21.90 -14.89 -9.05
C GLN A 413 -21.08 -13.83 -8.29
N ASP A 414 -20.54 -14.17 -7.11
CA ASP A 414 -19.97 -13.26 -6.13
C ASP A 414 -18.63 -13.72 -5.53
N PHE A 415 -17.92 -14.68 -6.13
CA PHE A 415 -16.70 -15.26 -5.54
C PHE A 415 -15.73 -14.20 -5.00
N ALA A 416 -15.42 -13.16 -5.78
CA ALA A 416 -14.52 -12.09 -5.37
C ALA A 416 -15.04 -11.31 -4.15
N HIS A 417 -16.34 -11.04 -4.09
CA HIS A 417 -16.98 -10.42 -2.94
C HIS A 417 -16.98 -11.37 -1.73
N GLU A 418 -17.19 -12.67 -1.92
CA GLU A 418 -17.10 -13.65 -0.84
C GLU A 418 -15.69 -13.69 -0.25
N GLN A 419 -14.64 -13.73 -1.08
CA GLN A 419 -13.25 -13.66 -0.60
C GLN A 419 -12.94 -12.33 0.09
N ALA A 420 -13.52 -11.22 -0.40
CA ALA A 420 -13.42 -9.93 0.28
C ALA A 420 -14.05 -9.97 1.68
N ILE A 421 -15.28 -10.50 1.84
CA ILE A 421 -15.91 -10.64 3.15
C ILE A 421 -15.12 -11.58 4.07
N LYS A 422 -14.57 -12.67 3.53
CA LYS A 422 -13.68 -13.56 4.28
C LYS A 422 -12.45 -12.79 4.80
N THR A 423 -11.76 -12.09 3.93
CA THR A 423 -10.59 -11.27 4.28
C THR A 423 -10.94 -10.19 5.31
N ALA A 424 -12.09 -9.53 5.16
CA ALA A 424 -12.58 -8.51 6.09
C ALA A 424 -12.83 -9.08 7.50
N LYS A 425 -13.33 -10.32 7.62
CA LYS A 425 -13.46 -11.00 8.91
C LYS A 425 -12.10 -11.13 9.57
N VAL A 426 -11.11 -11.66 8.86
CA VAL A 426 -9.76 -11.84 9.43
C VAL A 426 -9.16 -10.49 9.84
N LEU A 427 -9.27 -9.46 9.00
CA LEU A 427 -8.81 -8.10 9.34
C LEU A 427 -9.51 -7.52 10.58
N ALA A 428 -10.82 -7.72 10.73
CA ALA A 428 -11.54 -7.30 11.94
C ALA A 428 -11.00 -8.01 13.17
N LEU A 429 -10.75 -9.32 13.09
CA LEU A 429 -10.17 -10.10 14.18
C LEU A 429 -8.75 -9.64 14.53
N THR A 430 -7.91 -9.35 13.52
CA THR A 430 -6.58 -8.76 13.74
C THR A 430 -6.69 -7.40 14.44
N GLY A 431 -7.63 -6.55 14.05
CA GLY A 431 -7.92 -5.29 14.74
C GLY A 431 -8.35 -5.51 16.20
N LEU A 432 -9.15 -6.53 16.48
CA LEU A 432 -9.57 -6.86 17.85
C LEU A 432 -8.41 -7.34 18.72
N GLN A 433 -7.44 -8.06 18.17
CA GLN A 433 -6.20 -8.39 18.89
C GLN A 433 -5.46 -7.12 19.30
N VAL A 434 -5.36 -6.13 18.41
CA VAL A 434 -4.79 -4.81 18.73
C VAL A 434 -5.62 -4.05 19.77
N LEU A 435 -6.93 -4.29 19.91
CA LEU A 435 -7.74 -3.60 20.92
C LEU A 435 -7.73 -4.29 22.28
N GLN A 436 -7.64 -5.63 22.31
CA GLN A 436 -7.88 -6.43 23.52
C GLN A 436 -6.62 -7.02 24.15
N ASN A 437 -5.58 -7.28 23.35
CA ASN A 437 -4.36 -7.93 23.83
C ASN A 437 -3.24 -6.90 23.99
N GLU A 438 -3.02 -6.43 25.22
CA GLU A 438 -2.02 -5.41 25.55
C GLU A 438 -0.62 -5.84 25.13
N THR A 439 -0.21 -7.06 25.49
CA THR A 439 1.09 -7.64 25.13
C THR A 439 1.32 -7.67 23.63
N PHE A 440 0.29 -8.02 22.85
CA PHE A 440 0.38 -8.03 21.38
C PHE A 440 0.62 -6.62 20.81
N ALA A 441 -0.08 -5.60 21.30
CA ALA A 441 0.14 -4.25 20.76
C ALA A 441 1.46 -3.64 21.24
N GLU A 442 1.92 -3.95 22.45
CA GLU A 442 3.26 -3.53 22.88
C GLU A 442 4.33 -4.14 21.98
N ALA A 443 4.26 -5.46 21.70
CA ALA A 443 5.18 -6.14 20.81
C ALA A 443 5.13 -5.58 19.37
N MET A 444 3.92 -5.31 18.86
CA MET A 444 3.71 -4.68 17.55
C MET A 444 4.40 -3.32 17.45
N TRP A 445 4.23 -2.47 18.47
CA TRP A 445 4.85 -1.14 18.49
C TRP A 445 6.38 -1.23 18.64
N ASP A 446 6.88 -2.07 19.54
CA ASP A 446 8.33 -2.25 19.74
C ASP A 446 9.01 -2.72 18.45
N GLU A 447 8.43 -3.73 17.77
CA GLU A 447 8.92 -4.23 16.47
C GLU A 447 8.94 -3.12 15.41
N TRP A 448 7.86 -2.35 15.31
CA TRP A 448 7.77 -1.27 14.33
C TRP A 448 8.79 -0.16 14.60
N TYR A 449 9.00 0.22 15.87
CA TYR A 449 10.02 1.19 16.23
C TYR A 449 11.43 0.72 15.87
N ASP A 450 11.76 -0.53 16.18
CA ASP A 450 13.06 -1.12 15.85
C ASP A 450 13.29 -1.14 14.33
N MET A 451 12.27 -1.54 13.55
CA MET A 451 12.32 -1.54 12.08
C MET A 451 12.55 -0.15 11.50
N ILE A 452 11.79 0.86 11.93
CA ILE A 452 11.92 2.23 11.42
C ILE A 452 13.25 2.87 11.85
N GLU A 453 13.74 2.59 13.06
CA GLU A 453 15.05 3.04 13.52
C GLU A 453 16.17 2.46 12.65
N GLU A 454 16.15 1.16 12.36
CA GLU A 454 17.13 0.49 11.51
C GLU A 454 17.17 1.11 10.10
N ILE A 455 16.00 1.31 9.48
CA ILE A 455 15.89 1.92 8.15
C ILE A 455 16.39 3.38 8.17
N SER A 456 16.08 4.13 9.23
CA SER A 456 16.47 5.54 9.38
C SER A 456 17.96 5.72 9.61
N VAL A 457 18.61 4.83 10.38
CA VAL A 457 20.07 4.83 10.53
C VAL A 457 20.74 4.56 9.18
N GLY A 458 20.23 3.61 8.40
CA GLY A 458 20.70 3.33 7.04
C GLY A 458 20.60 4.54 6.09
N LEU A 459 19.55 5.36 6.21
CA LEU A 459 19.40 6.62 5.47
C LEU A 459 20.49 7.65 5.84
N SER A 460 20.82 7.76 7.12
CA SER A 460 21.82 8.71 7.60
C SER A 460 23.25 8.34 7.16
N GLU A 461 23.59 7.05 7.13
CA GLU A 461 24.91 6.58 6.69
C GLU A 461 25.06 6.63 5.16
N GLY A 462 23.97 6.43 4.41
CA GLY A 462 23.97 6.53 2.94
C GLY A 462 24.07 7.96 2.39
N SER A 463 23.62 8.96 3.16
CA SER A 463 23.74 10.39 2.83
C SER A 463 25.03 11.02 3.35
N ALA A 464 25.65 10.43 4.38
CA ALA A 464 26.91 10.90 4.93
C ALA A 464 28.11 10.35 4.13
N GLY A 465 28.48 11.06 3.08
CA GLY A 465 29.87 11.08 2.63
C GLY A 465 30.78 11.54 3.78
N ASN A 466 31.46 10.58 4.41
CA ASN A 466 32.71 10.71 5.15
C ASN A 466 32.76 11.85 6.19
N ASN A 467 32.33 11.59 7.44
CA ASN A 467 32.99 12.11 8.64
C ASN A 467 32.52 11.39 9.91
N SER A 468 33.50 10.81 10.62
CA SER A 468 33.37 10.11 11.90
C SER A 468 33.14 11.05 13.08
N THR A 469 32.30 10.66 14.06
CA THR A 469 32.63 10.34 15.47
C THR A 469 31.44 10.53 16.42
N GLY A 470 31.21 9.56 17.33
CA GLY A 470 30.93 9.85 18.75
C GLY A 470 29.49 9.74 19.28
N ASN A 471 29.09 8.52 19.67
CA ASN A 471 28.40 8.10 20.91
C ASN A 471 27.63 9.16 21.77
N SER A 472 26.31 9.04 21.95
CA SER A 472 25.64 9.20 23.27
C SER A 472 24.13 8.80 23.30
N THR A 473 23.77 7.99 24.31
CA THR A 473 22.50 7.93 25.09
C THR A 473 21.12 7.87 24.41
N ARG A 474 20.47 6.69 24.56
CA ARG A 474 19.03 6.42 24.38
C ARG A 474 18.12 7.40 25.14
N LYS A 475 17.31 8.16 24.41
CA LYS A 475 16.05 8.76 24.89
C LYS A 475 15.01 8.66 23.78
N ARG A 476 13.86 8.05 24.10
CA ARG A 476 12.63 8.06 23.31
C ARG A 476 12.22 9.51 23.08
N HIS A 477 12.42 10.06 21.89
CA HIS A 477 11.76 11.25 21.34
C HIS A 477 12.09 11.30 19.84
N LEU A 478 11.22 10.74 19.00
CA LEU A 478 11.24 10.97 17.56
C LEU A 478 10.54 12.30 17.29
N SER A 479 11.27 13.40 17.37
CA SER A 479 10.82 14.72 16.90
C SER A 479 11.33 15.05 15.49
N HIS A 480 11.83 14.06 14.74
CA HIS A 480 12.54 14.28 13.47
C HIS A 480 11.99 13.47 12.28
N VAL A 481 10.72 13.05 12.35
CA VAL A 481 9.98 12.53 11.17
C VAL A 481 8.77 13.44 10.82
N HIS A 482 8.74 14.66 11.37
CA HIS A 482 7.74 15.69 11.04
C HIS A 482 8.17 16.57 9.88
#